data_AF-A0A3A8WE22-F1
#
_entry.id   AF-A0A3A8WE22-F1
#
_cell.length_a   1.000
_cell.length_b   1.000
_cell.length_c   1.000
_cell.angle_alpha   90.00
_cell.angle_beta   90.00
_cell.angle_gamma   90.00
#
_symmetry.space_group_name_H-M   'P 1'
#
loop_
_entity.id
_entity.type
_entity.pdbx_description
1 polymer ?
#
loop_
_entity_poly.entity_id
_entity_poly.type
_entity_poly.pdbx_seq_one_letter_code
_entity_poly.pdbx_strand_id
1 'polypeptide(L)'
;MMTLKNSTIGDFMEGDRLKTILWLRKTRLKNACSFNLGKIHFSQLLRSKSLAICVCAHLPQICYAQRTCAEMRSIMEKSIQMYNKKLDNYYDSNGKLIQYPSKRPMRIIVLIKIAEQMDANRKYTEKEMNEIIRSHIAFTDIELIRREMYQYKLIGRLRDGSEYWVENNWRNVYAEYIRED
;
A
#
# COMPACT_ATOMS: atom_id res chain seq x y z
N MET A 1 44.47 24.34 15.98
CA MET A 1 43.55 24.67 17.08
C MET A 1 42.13 24.60 16.51
N MET A 2 41.31 23.64 17.01
CA MET A 2 39.84 23.50 16.87
C MET A 2 39.26 23.31 15.43
N THR A 3 38.78 22.12 15.01
CA THR A 3 37.44 21.49 15.21
C THR A 3 36.27 22.44 14.85
N LEU A 4 35.31 22.15 13.96
CA LEU A 4 34.40 21.00 13.86
C LEU A 4 33.74 20.87 12.47
N LYS A 5 33.20 19.67 12.25
CA LYS A 5 32.40 19.12 11.13
C LYS A 5 31.13 19.93 10.80
N ASN A 6 30.67 19.85 9.55
CA ASN A 6 29.37 19.23 9.22
C ASN A 6 29.22 19.00 7.71
N SER A 7 29.13 17.72 7.37
CA SER A 7 28.91 17.18 6.03
C SER A 7 27.43 17.30 5.68
N THR A 8 27.10 18.00 4.60
CA THR A 8 25.76 17.90 3.98
C THR A 8 25.73 16.70 3.04
N ILE A 9 25.04 15.66 3.50
CA ILE A 9 24.49 14.58 2.68
C ILE A 9 23.38 15.18 1.83
N GLY A 10 23.51 15.09 0.51
CA GLY A 10 22.48 15.55 -0.41
C GLY A 10 22.68 15.18 -1.89
N ASP A 11 23.62 14.29 -2.21
CA ASP A 11 23.77 13.74 -3.56
C ASP A 11 22.95 12.47 -3.73
N PHE A 12 21.62 12.62 -3.89
CA PHE A 12 20.79 11.67 -4.65
C PHE A 12 19.38 12.25 -4.81
N MET A 13 18.77 12.04 -5.99
CA MET A 13 17.40 12.44 -6.41
C MET A 13 17.26 13.68 -7.31
N GLU A 14 18.24 13.96 -8.17
CA GLU A 14 18.07 14.89 -9.32
C GLU A 14 17.61 14.13 -10.58
N GLY A 15 16.60 13.26 -10.47
CA GLY A 15 16.37 12.22 -11.48
C GLY A 15 14.95 11.86 -11.90
N ASP A 16 13.87 12.43 -11.33
CA ASP A 16 12.51 11.96 -11.67
C ASP A 16 11.37 13.00 -11.56
N ARG A 17 11.64 14.31 -11.60
CA ARG A 17 10.56 15.32 -11.67
C ARG A 17 10.00 15.54 -13.08
N LEU A 18 10.78 15.28 -14.12
CA LEU A 18 10.33 15.47 -15.52
C LEU A 18 9.48 14.29 -16.05
N LYS A 19 9.55 13.09 -15.45
CA LYS A 19 8.73 11.95 -15.88
C LYS A 19 7.29 12.02 -15.37
N THR A 20 7.05 12.62 -14.20
CA THR A 20 5.69 12.86 -13.67
C THR A 20 4.90 13.83 -14.55
N ILE A 21 5.57 14.86 -15.10
CA ILE A 21 4.94 15.83 -16.02
C ILE A 21 4.61 15.18 -17.38
N LEU A 22 5.43 14.23 -17.83
CA LEU A 22 5.20 13.55 -19.12
C LEU A 22 4.10 12.47 -19.04
N TRP A 23 3.92 11.81 -17.89
CA TRP A 23 2.83 10.84 -17.71
C TRP A 23 1.45 11.51 -17.70
N LEU A 24 1.33 12.66 -17.03
CA LEU A 24 0.09 13.47 -17.00
C LEU A 24 -0.34 14.00 -18.37
N ARG A 25 0.55 13.99 -19.37
CA ARG A 25 0.25 14.45 -20.73
C ARG A 25 -0.19 13.32 -21.68
N LYS A 26 -0.08 12.04 -21.28
CA LYS A 26 -0.39 10.87 -22.12
C LYS A 26 -1.55 10.01 -21.64
N THR A 27 -2.05 10.19 -20.43
CA THR A 27 -3.44 9.82 -20.11
C THR A 27 -4.37 10.86 -20.70
N ARG A 28 -4.54 10.71 -22.00
CA ARG A 28 -5.59 11.29 -22.82
C ARG A 28 -6.92 11.07 -22.10
N LEU A 29 -7.34 12.09 -21.37
CA LEU A 29 -8.71 12.36 -21.00
C LEU A 29 -9.57 12.14 -22.25
N LYS A 30 -10.23 10.99 -22.36
CA LYS A 30 -11.27 10.82 -23.39
C LYS A 30 -12.59 11.51 -23.01
N ASN A 31 -12.70 12.06 -21.80
CA ASN A 31 -13.89 12.79 -21.35
C ASN A 31 -13.56 14.14 -20.66
N ALA A 32 -12.56 14.88 -21.12
CA ALA A 32 -12.39 16.27 -20.66
C ALA A 32 -13.22 17.22 -21.54
N CYS A 33 -14.33 17.70 -21.00
CA CYS A 33 -14.97 18.91 -21.50
C CYS A 33 -13.98 20.08 -21.38
N SER A 34 -13.72 20.76 -22.49
CA SER A 34 -13.04 22.06 -22.50
C SER A 34 -13.81 23.04 -21.61
N PHE A 35 -13.20 23.52 -20.55
CA PHE A 35 -13.63 24.73 -19.86
C PHE A 35 -12.55 25.79 -19.99
N ASN A 36 -12.92 26.89 -20.65
CA ASN A 36 -12.11 28.10 -20.75
C ASN A 36 -12.05 28.74 -19.36
N LEU A 37 -10.96 28.56 -18.62
CA LEU A 37 -10.73 29.30 -17.39
C LEU A 37 -9.93 30.56 -17.72
N GLY A 38 -10.63 31.70 -17.73
CA GLY A 38 -10.02 33.00 -17.59
C GLY A 38 -9.16 33.05 -16.33
N LYS A 39 -8.01 33.71 -16.45
CA LYS A 39 -6.94 33.83 -15.46
C LYS A 39 -7.45 34.04 -14.03
N ILE A 40 -7.24 33.06 -13.16
CA ILE A 40 -7.29 33.27 -11.70
C ILE A 40 -5.88 33.02 -11.16
N HIS A 41 -5.33 34.05 -10.50
CA HIS A 41 -3.98 34.09 -9.97
C HIS A 41 -3.87 33.16 -8.75
N PHE A 42 -3.10 32.10 -8.89
CA PHE A 42 -2.93 31.00 -7.93
C PHE A 42 -1.87 31.38 -6.87
N SER A 43 -2.24 32.09 -5.79
CA SER A 43 -1.24 32.41 -4.74
C SER A 43 -1.74 32.64 -3.30
N GLN A 44 -3.00 32.39 -2.94
CA GLN A 44 -3.46 32.64 -1.56
C GLN A 44 -4.44 31.62 -0.95
N LEU A 45 -4.38 30.34 -1.32
CA LEU A 45 -5.21 29.31 -0.67
C LEU A 45 -4.41 28.16 -0.06
N LEU A 46 -3.42 28.49 0.78
CA LEU A 46 -2.74 27.55 1.67
C LEU A 46 -2.50 28.21 3.03
N ARG A 47 -3.54 28.41 3.85
CA ARG A 47 -3.44 28.66 5.30
C ARG A 47 -4.83 28.77 5.95
N SER A 48 -5.50 27.65 6.17
CA SER A 48 -6.51 27.49 7.25
C SER A 48 -7.03 26.07 7.23
N LYS A 49 -6.65 25.27 8.22
CA LYS A 49 -7.35 24.03 8.58
C LYS A 49 -8.63 24.43 9.31
N SER A 50 -9.67 24.91 8.61
CA SER A 50 -11.03 25.00 9.18
C SER A 50 -12.17 25.49 8.28
N LEU A 51 -11.94 25.83 7.00
CA LEU A 51 -13.03 26.25 6.10
C LEU A 51 -12.95 25.47 4.78
N ALA A 52 -13.38 24.21 4.82
CA ALA A 52 -13.78 23.45 3.65
C ALA A 52 -15.31 23.30 3.66
N ILE A 53 -16.01 24.43 3.76
CA ILE A 53 -17.45 24.53 3.53
C ILE A 53 -17.63 25.65 2.49
N CYS A 54 -18.37 25.35 1.43
CA CYS A 54 -18.73 26.20 0.28
C CYS A 54 -17.63 26.49 -0.75
N VAL A 55 -17.57 25.67 -1.82
CA VAL A 55 -18.22 25.96 -3.13
C VAL A 55 -18.49 24.63 -3.83
N CYS A 56 -19.58 23.95 -3.49
CA CYS A 56 -20.03 22.73 -4.21
C CYS A 56 -21.39 22.90 -4.92
N ALA A 57 -22.01 24.09 -4.88
CA ALA A 57 -23.40 24.26 -5.31
C ALA A 57 -23.60 24.59 -6.81
N HIS A 58 -22.56 24.57 -7.66
CA HIS A 58 -22.75 24.96 -9.08
C HIS A 58 -22.08 24.07 -10.14
N LEU A 59 -21.57 22.90 -9.76
CA LEU A 59 -21.05 21.92 -10.72
C LEU A 59 -21.62 20.53 -10.39
N PRO A 60 -22.74 20.11 -11.00
CA PRO A 60 -23.29 18.77 -10.78
C PRO A 60 -22.27 17.67 -11.11
N GLN A 61 -21.30 17.95 -11.99
CA GLN A 61 -20.24 17.01 -12.38
C GLN A 61 -19.20 16.70 -11.29
N ILE A 62 -18.98 17.57 -10.29
CA ILE A 62 -18.02 17.29 -9.19
C ILE A 62 -18.67 16.38 -8.12
N CYS A 63 -20.01 16.37 -8.02
CA CYS A 63 -20.75 15.55 -7.06
C CYS A 63 -20.85 14.07 -7.48
N TYR A 64 -20.84 13.76 -8.80
CA TYR A 64 -20.85 12.36 -9.28
C TYR A 64 -19.56 11.59 -8.97
N ALA A 65 -18.42 12.28 -8.83
CA ALA A 65 -17.15 11.66 -8.45
C ALA A 65 -17.19 11.14 -7.00
N GLN A 66 -17.82 11.86 -6.07
CA GLN A 66 -17.93 11.42 -4.67
C GLN A 66 -18.89 10.24 -4.51
N ARG A 67 -20.02 10.24 -5.24
CA ARG A 67 -21.00 9.14 -5.20
C ARG A 67 -20.41 7.84 -5.75
N THR A 68 -19.66 7.91 -6.84
CA THR A 68 -18.94 6.75 -7.40
C THR A 68 -17.81 6.27 -6.50
N CYS A 69 -17.06 7.14 -5.81
CA CYS A 69 -16.03 6.71 -4.85
C CYS A 69 -16.61 5.94 -3.65
N ALA A 70 -17.75 6.38 -3.10
CA ALA A 70 -18.42 5.69 -1.98
C ALA A 70 -19.02 4.34 -2.42
N GLU A 71 -19.67 4.29 -3.57
CA GLU A 71 -20.20 3.05 -4.14
C GLU A 71 -19.10 2.04 -4.47
N MET A 72 -18.00 2.50 -5.07
CA MET A 72 -16.83 1.66 -5.36
C MET A 72 -16.18 1.12 -4.09
N ARG A 73 -16.11 1.92 -3.02
CA ARG A 73 -15.64 1.45 -1.71
C ARG A 73 -16.53 0.31 -1.18
N SER A 74 -17.85 0.46 -1.23
CA SER A 74 -18.78 -0.60 -0.77
C SER A 74 -18.69 -1.87 -1.63
N ILE A 75 -18.48 -1.75 -2.94
CA ILE A 75 -18.25 -2.91 -3.81
C ILE A 75 -16.94 -3.62 -3.42
N MET A 76 -15.88 -2.85 -3.17
CA MET A 76 -14.59 -3.38 -2.75
C MET A 76 -14.71 -4.12 -1.41
N GLU A 77 -15.33 -3.51 -0.40
CA GLU A 77 -15.58 -4.11 0.92
C GLU A 77 -16.32 -5.45 0.79
N LYS A 78 -17.42 -5.49 0.02
CA LYS A 78 -18.17 -6.73 -0.24
C LYS A 78 -17.31 -7.81 -0.91
N SER A 79 -16.43 -7.41 -1.84
CA SER A 79 -15.51 -8.34 -2.49
C SER A 79 -14.48 -8.91 -1.51
N ILE A 80 -13.96 -8.07 -0.60
CA ILE A 80 -13.01 -8.46 0.45
C ILE A 80 -13.67 -9.44 1.42
N GLN A 81 -14.90 -9.16 1.86
CA GLN A 81 -15.69 -10.08 2.69
C GLN A 81 -15.89 -11.44 2.00
N MET A 82 -16.19 -11.44 0.69
CA MET A 82 -16.31 -12.67 -0.09
C MET A 82 -14.98 -13.44 -0.18
N TYR A 83 -13.84 -12.77 -0.38
CA TYR A 83 -12.53 -13.43 -0.40
C TYR A 83 -12.15 -14.02 0.96
N ASN A 84 -12.46 -13.29 2.02
CA ASN A 84 -12.29 -13.73 3.39
C ASN A 84 -13.05 -15.02 3.70
N LYS A 85 -14.34 -15.08 3.35
CA LYS A 85 -15.16 -16.30 3.49
C LYS A 85 -14.61 -17.48 2.66
N LYS A 86 -14.00 -17.20 1.51
CA LYS A 86 -13.38 -18.24 0.68
C LYS A 86 -12.05 -18.73 1.26
N LEU A 87 -11.31 -17.87 1.92
CA LEU A 87 -10.02 -18.19 2.54
C LEU A 87 -10.17 -19.17 3.70
N ASP A 88 -11.31 -19.23 4.36
CA ASP A 88 -11.54 -20.19 5.46
C ASP A 88 -11.31 -21.65 5.02
N ASN A 89 -11.60 -21.98 3.75
CA ASN A 89 -11.35 -23.32 3.18
C ASN A 89 -9.87 -23.62 2.88
N TYR A 90 -8.99 -22.61 2.94
CA TYR A 90 -7.55 -22.75 2.68
C TYR A 90 -6.75 -23.01 3.96
N TYR A 91 -7.38 -22.91 5.13
CA TYR A 91 -6.76 -23.17 6.41
C TYR A 91 -7.15 -24.56 6.94
N ASP A 92 -6.18 -25.22 7.58
CA ASP A 92 -6.42 -26.44 8.34
C ASP A 92 -7.05 -26.13 9.71
N SER A 93 -7.55 -27.17 10.38
CA SER A 93 -7.96 -27.19 11.79
C SER A 93 -6.94 -26.54 12.74
N ASN A 94 -5.65 -26.64 12.42
CA ASN A 94 -4.54 -26.03 13.18
C ASN A 94 -4.26 -24.56 12.82
N GLY A 95 -5.05 -23.95 11.93
CA GLY A 95 -4.84 -22.57 11.47
C GLY A 95 -3.67 -22.40 10.48
N LYS A 96 -3.13 -23.50 9.94
CA LYS A 96 -2.05 -23.46 8.94
C LYS A 96 -2.60 -23.37 7.52
N LEU A 97 -1.94 -22.59 6.67
CA LEU A 97 -2.32 -22.46 5.27
C LEU A 97 -1.95 -23.72 4.49
N ILE A 98 -2.96 -24.42 3.99
CA ILE A 98 -2.82 -25.67 3.23
C ILE A 98 -2.26 -25.39 1.83
N GLN A 99 -2.79 -24.35 1.16
CA GLN A 99 -2.43 -24.02 -0.21
C GLN A 99 -2.32 -22.50 -0.41
N TYR A 100 -1.36 -22.08 -1.23
CA TYR A 100 -1.23 -20.68 -1.62
C TYR A 100 -2.29 -20.27 -2.65
N PRO A 101 -3.10 -19.22 -2.41
CA PRO A 101 -4.22 -18.86 -3.30
C PRO A 101 -3.77 -18.17 -4.60
N SER A 102 -4.44 -18.49 -5.71
CA SER A 102 -4.12 -17.93 -7.04
C SER A 102 -4.61 -16.49 -7.27
N LYS A 103 -5.55 -16.00 -6.45
CA LYS A 103 -6.09 -14.63 -6.58
C LYS A 103 -5.29 -13.63 -5.74
N ARG A 104 -4.91 -12.51 -6.37
CA ARG A 104 -4.16 -11.43 -5.73
C ARG A 104 -4.72 -10.95 -4.38
N PRO A 105 -6.02 -10.58 -4.25
CA PRO A 105 -6.55 -10.09 -2.98
C PRO A 105 -6.48 -11.14 -1.87
N MET A 106 -6.70 -12.42 -2.20
CA MET A 106 -6.58 -13.52 -1.24
C MET A 106 -5.13 -13.71 -0.79
N ARG A 107 -4.15 -13.58 -1.70
CA ARG A 107 -2.73 -13.61 -1.33
C ARG A 107 -2.37 -12.51 -0.35
N ILE A 108 -2.80 -11.28 -0.63
CA ILE A 108 -2.51 -10.13 0.23
C ILE A 108 -3.04 -10.38 1.65
N ILE A 109 -4.30 -10.84 1.79
CA ILE A 109 -4.90 -11.15 3.10
C ILE A 109 -4.08 -12.22 3.85
N VAL A 110 -3.66 -13.29 3.16
CA VAL A 110 -2.84 -14.35 3.75
C VAL A 110 -1.49 -13.81 4.23
N LEU A 111 -0.82 -12.99 3.42
CA LEU A 111 0.49 -12.45 3.75
C LEU A 111 0.43 -11.43 4.89
N ILE A 112 -0.66 -10.65 4.97
CA ILE A 112 -0.93 -9.75 6.10
C ILE A 112 -1.02 -10.56 7.40
N LYS A 113 -1.79 -11.66 7.42
CA LYS A 113 -1.89 -12.53 8.61
C LYS A 113 -0.54 -13.04 9.10
N ILE A 114 0.39 -13.35 8.19
CA ILE A 114 1.75 -13.75 8.55
C ILE A 114 2.56 -12.55 9.06
N ALA A 115 2.48 -11.40 8.39
CA ALA A 115 3.20 -10.19 8.77
C ALA A 115 2.74 -9.61 10.12
N GLU A 116 1.49 -9.84 10.53
CA GLU A 116 0.96 -9.43 11.84
C GLU A 116 1.61 -10.15 13.02
N GLN A 117 2.20 -11.33 12.79
CA GLN A 117 2.91 -12.11 13.82
C GLN A 117 4.38 -11.67 13.96
N MET A 118 4.80 -10.68 13.18
CA MET A 118 6.16 -10.16 13.16
C MET A 118 6.22 -8.78 13.80
N ASP A 119 7.31 -8.51 14.52
CA ASP A 119 7.56 -7.24 15.17
C ASP A 119 8.18 -6.23 14.20
N ALA A 120 7.58 -5.04 14.10
CA ALA A 120 8.09 -3.94 13.29
C ALA A 120 9.47 -3.41 13.75
N ASN A 121 9.78 -3.58 15.03
CA ASN A 121 11.00 -3.05 15.65
C ASN A 121 12.17 -4.06 15.68
N ARG A 122 11.99 -5.25 15.10
CA ARG A 122 13.01 -6.30 15.10
C ARG A 122 13.49 -6.62 13.70
N LYS A 123 14.80 -6.90 13.60
CA LYS A 123 15.39 -7.55 12.43
C LYS A 123 15.45 -9.05 12.65
N TYR A 124 15.14 -9.80 11.61
CA TYR A 124 15.12 -11.24 11.59
C TYR A 124 16.21 -11.76 10.65
N THR A 125 16.90 -12.81 11.07
CA THR A 125 17.76 -13.60 10.19
C THR A 125 16.92 -14.47 9.27
N GLU A 126 17.53 -15.01 8.20
CA GLU A 126 16.84 -15.95 7.32
C GLU A 126 16.27 -17.16 8.08
N LYS A 127 16.99 -17.68 9.08
CA LYS A 127 16.55 -18.84 9.87
C LYS A 127 15.29 -18.52 10.67
N GLU A 128 15.28 -17.41 11.41
CA GLU A 128 14.12 -16.97 12.18
C GLU A 128 12.93 -16.67 11.28
N MET A 129 13.16 -16.02 10.13
CA MET A 129 12.11 -15.75 9.15
C MET A 129 11.48 -17.05 8.64
N ASN A 130 12.30 -18.06 8.38
CA ASN A 130 11.84 -19.36 7.92
C ASN A 130 11.03 -20.10 9.00
N GLU A 131 11.42 -19.99 10.26
CA GLU A 131 10.68 -20.58 11.38
C GLU A 131 9.29 -19.95 11.55
N ILE A 132 9.21 -18.62 11.49
CA ILE A 132 7.92 -17.89 11.55
C ILE A 132 7.03 -18.32 10.38
N ILE A 133 7.56 -18.38 9.15
CA ILE A 133 6.72 -18.81 8.01
C ILE A 133 6.28 -20.28 8.19
N ARG A 134 7.18 -21.17 8.62
CA ARG A 134 6.89 -22.60 8.86
C ARG A 134 5.80 -22.83 9.90
N SER A 135 5.63 -21.94 10.89
CA SER A 135 4.54 -22.07 11.85
C SER A 135 3.18 -21.79 11.24
N HIS A 136 3.11 -20.99 10.16
CA HIS A 136 1.86 -20.57 9.53
C HIS A 136 1.48 -21.33 8.26
N ILE A 137 2.40 -22.07 7.64
CA ILE A 137 2.13 -22.82 6.39
C ILE A 137 2.22 -24.33 6.62
N ALA A 138 1.44 -25.09 5.85
CA ALA A 138 1.51 -26.56 5.81
C ALA A 138 2.32 -27.09 4.62
N PHE A 139 2.56 -26.26 3.59
CA PHE A 139 3.36 -26.61 2.41
C PHE A 139 4.85 -26.26 2.60
N THR A 140 5.70 -26.79 1.73
CA THR A 140 7.17 -26.74 1.89
C THR A 140 7.81 -25.48 1.31
N ASP A 141 7.13 -24.74 0.42
CA ASP A 141 7.68 -23.62 -0.35
C ASP A 141 7.74 -22.29 0.43
N ILE A 142 8.64 -22.18 1.39
CA ILE A 142 8.82 -20.99 2.24
C ILE A 142 9.39 -19.81 1.43
N GLU A 143 10.27 -20.12 0.47
CA GLU A 143 10.94 -19.17 -0.41
C GLU A 143 9.92 -18.38 -1.24
N LEU A 144 8.82 -19.03 -1.63
CA LEU A 144 7.70 -18.39 -2.32
C LEU A 144 7.10 -17.29 -1.44
N ILE A 145 6.83 -17.58 -0.18
CA ILE A 145 6.26 -16.62 0.76
C ILE A 145 7.24 -15.47 1.03
N ARG A 146 8.52 -15.73 1.27
CA ARG A 146 9.53 -14.66 1.45
C ARG A 146 9.56 -13.72 0.25
N ARG A 147 9.55 -14.26 -0.98
CA ARG A 147 9.55 -13.48 -2.21
C ARG A 147 8.28 -12.64 -2.38
N GLU A 148 7.12 -13.23 -2.11
CA GLU A 148 5.84 -12.54 -2.23
C GLU A 148 5.71 -11.42 -1.18
N MET A 149 6.09 -11.68 0.08
CA MET A 149 6.07 -10.65 1.14
C MET A 149 6.94 -9.44 0.78
N TYR A 150 8.12 -9.68 0.18
CA TYR A 150 8.97 -8.61 -0.34
C TYR A 150 8.33 -7.88 -1.53
N GLN A 151 7.70 -8.62 -2.45
CA GLN A 151 7.04 -8.03 -3.62
C GLN A 151 5.86 -7.11 -3.26
N TYR A 152 5.10 -7.48 -2.22
CA TYR A 152 4.03 -6.64 -1.67
C TYR A 152 4.55 -5.61 -0.65
N LYS A 153 5.87 -5.47 -0.45
CA LYS A 153 6.47 -4.50 0.47
C LYS A 153 5.94 -4.61 1.90
N LEU A 154 5.58 -5.82 2.34
CA LEU A 154 5.26 -6.10 3.75
C LEU A 154 6.54 -6.18 4.56
N ILE A 155 7.58 -6.76 3.95
CA ILE A 155 8.91 -6.89 4.52
C ILE A 155 9.96 -6.31 3.57
N GLY A 156 11.01 -5.77 4.15
CA GLY A 156 12.27 -5.48 3.48
C GLY A 156 13.25 -6.64 3.65
N ARG A 157 14.25 -6.68 2.78
CA ARG A 157 15.37 -7.62 2.85
C ARG A 157 16.67 -6.94 2.46
N LEU A 158 17.77 -7.38 3.05
CA LEU A 158 19.10 -7.00 2.58
C LEU A 158 19.39 -7.66 1.23
N ARG A 159 20.22 -7.03 0.38
CA ARG A 159 20.60 -7.59 -0.93
C ARG A 159 21.23 -8.98 -0.82
N ASP A 160 21.96 -9.22 0.25
CA ASP A 160 22.63 -10.49 0.54
C ASP A 160 21.68 -11.55 1.12
N GLY A 161 20.44 -11.17 1.47
CA GLY A 161 19.42 -12.07 2.01
C GLY A 161 19.62 -12.48 3.48
N SER A 162 20.65 -11.95 4.15
CA SER A 162 20.98 -12.28 5.54
C SER A 162 20.02 -11.70 6.57
N GLU A 163 19.43 -10.54 6.28
CA GLU A 163 18.51 -9.83 7.17
C GLU A 163 17.17 -9.50 6.49
N TYR A 164 16.10 -9.62 7.26
CA TYR A 164 14.73 -9.23 6.94
C TYR A 164 14.18 -8.31 8.04
N TRP A 165 13.31 -7.38 7.67
CA TRP A 165 12.60 -6.51 8.62
C TRP A 165 11.21 -6.21 8.09
N VAL A 166 10.29 -5.86 8.97
CA VAL A 166 8.93 -5.46 8.60
C VAL A 166 8.92 -3.98 8.22
N GLU A 167 8.19 -3.61 7.17
CA GLU A 167 8.12 -2.23 6.69
C GLU A 167 7.09 -1.39 7.47
N ASN A 168 7.48 -0.26 8.06
CA ASN A 168 6.56 0.51 8.91
C ASN A 168 5.28 1.00 8.20
N ASN A 169 5.31 1.15 6.88
CA ASN A 169 4.19 1.72 6.12
C ASN A 169 3.20 0.68 5.59
N TRP A 170 3.45 -0.63 5.72
CA TRP A 170 2.61 -1.62 5.04
C TRP A 170 1.17 -1.62 5.55
N ARG A 171 0.94 -1.32 6.84
CA ARG A 171 -0.41 -1.23 7.42
C ARG A 171 -1.26 -0.15 6.75
N ASN A 172 -0.68 1.00 6.45
CA ASN A 172 -1.39 2.10 5.78
C ASN A 172 -1.70 1.75 4.32
N VAL A 173 -0.75 1.10 3.63
CA VAL A 173 -0.91 0.70 2.22
C VAL A 173 -2.02 -0.31 2.04
N TYR A 174 -2.16 -1.24 3.00
CA TYR A 174 -3.14 -2.32 2.95
C TYR A 174 -4.29 -2.15 3.93
N ALA A 175 -4.55 -0.93 4.41
CA ALA A 175 -5.61 -0.64 5.39
C ALA A 175 -6.99 -1.15 4.94
N GLU A 176 -7.26 -1.13 3.63
CA GLU A 176 -8.50 -1.65 3.06
C GLU A 176 -8.69 -3.17 3.21
N TYR A 177 -7.60 -3.94 3.41
CA TYR A 177 -7.62 -5.40 3.55
C TYR A 177 -7.55 -5.87 5.01
N ILE A 178 -7.18 -4.98 5.94
CA ILE A 178 -7.11 -5.29 7.36
C ILE A 178 -8.54 -5.27 7.90
N ARG A 179 -8.95 -6.35 8.56
CA ARG A 179 -10.22 -6.36 9.30
C ARG A 179 -9.99 -5.65 10.63
N GLU A 180 -10.64 -4.53 10.86
CA GLU A 180 -10.92 -4.06 12.22
C GLU A 180 -12.19 -4.80 12.66
N ASP A 181 -12.01 -6.04 13.14
CA ASP A 181 -13.09 -6.79 13.81
C ASP A 181 -13.26 -6.28 15.26
#